data_AF-A0A9P6XT10-F1
#
_entry.id   AF-A0A9P6XT10-F1
#
_cell.length_a   1.000
_cell.length_b   1.000
_cell.length_c   1.000
_cell.angle_alpha   90.00
_cell.angle_beta   90.00
_cell.angle_gamma   90.00
#
_symmetry.space_group_name_H-M   'P 1'
#
loop_
_entity.id
_entity.type
_entity.pdbx_description
1 polymer ?
#
loop_
_entity_poly.entity_id
_entity_poly.type
_entity_poly.pdbx_seq_one_letter_code
_entity_poly.pdbx_strand_id
1 'polypeptide(L)' 'MSRRDVRSRLAVLGIDPYRILDITFPARSIVGLLVHAQYNDTLTAKLTKAKIPIHQDFEPRDPAHLACRIYPIKYLLFV' A
#
# COMPACT_ATOMS: atom_id res chain seq x y z
N MET A 1 -3.68 -1.05 -12.75
CA MET A 1 -4.40 -0.17 -11.81
C MET A 1 -3.71 1.17 -11.85
N SER A 2 -4.43 2.28 -12.08
CA SER A 2 -3.82 3.61 -12.16
C SER A 2 -3.59 4.19 -10.76
N ARG A 3 -2.60 5.07 -10.59
CA ARG A 3 -2.35 5.80 -9.33
C ARG A 3 -3.60 6.58 -8.88
N ARG A 4 -4.41 7.04 -9.83
CA ARG A 4 -5.68 7.73 -9.57
C ARG A 4 -6.72 6.81 -8.92
N ASP A 5 -6.81 5.57 -9.39
CA ASP A 5 -7.74 4.58 -8.86
C ASP A 5 -7.38 4.21 -7.42
N VAL A 6 -6.09 4.09 -7.13
CA VAL A 6 -5.57 3.84 -5.77
C VAL A 6 -5.94 5.01 -4.85
N ARG A 7 -5.70 6.25 -5.27
CA ARG A 7 -6.08 7.44 -4.48
C ARG A 7 -7.58 7.50 -4.20
N SER A 8 -8.42 7.19 -5.20
CA SER A 8 -9.87 7.15 -5.03
C SER A 8 -10.30 6.09 -4.01
N ARG A 9 -9.73 4.88 -4.09
CA ARG A 9 -10.02 3.80 -3.12
C ARG A 9 -9.51 4.10 -1.72
N LEU A 10 -8.36 4.76 -1.60
CA LEU A 10 -7.84 5.20 -0.30
C LEU A 10 -8.72 6.30 0.30
N ALA A 11 -9.24 7.22 -0.51
CA ALA A 11 -10.20 8.22 -0.06
C ALA A 11 -11.49 7.57 0.47
N VAL A 12 -12.01 6.52 -0.18
CA VAL A 12 -13.16 5.73 0.31
C VAL A 12 -12.86 5.05 1.65
N LEU A 13 -11.62 4.66 1.90
CA LEU A 13 -11.15 4.13 3.19
C LEU A 13 -10.95 5.22 4.26
N GLY A 14 -11.24 6.48 3.93
CA GLY A 14 -11.04 7.63 4.82
C GLY A 14 -9.57 8.04 4.97
N ILE A 15 -8.70 7.63 4.03
CA ILE A 15 -7.30 8.04 3.98
C ILE A 15 -7.18 9.26 3.07
N ASP A 16 -6.63 10.35 3.61
CA ASP A 16 -6.47 11.58 2.84
C ASP A 16 -5.44 11.41 1.72
N PRO A 17 -5.83 11.53 0.43
CA PRO A 17 -4.93 11.32 -0.69
C PRO A 17 -3.83 12.38 -0.79
N TYR A 18 -4.01 13.54 -0.14
CA TYR A 18 -3.02 14.61 -0.03
C TYR A 18 -1.88 14.28 0.94
N ARG A 19 -2.10 13.36 1.90
CA ARG A 19 -1.07 12.92 2.86
C ARG A 19 -0.14 11.85 2.27
N ILE A 20 -0.48 11.35 1.09
CA ILE A 20 0.27 10.37 0.32
C ILE A 20 1.18 11.11 -0.66
N LEU A 21 2.49 11.02 -0.42
CA LEU A 21 3.53 11.62 -1.22
C LEU A 21 3.65 10.92 -2.57
N ASP A 22 3.72 9.59 -2.56
CA ASP A 22 3.83 8.81 -3.79
C ASP A 22 3.17 7.44 -3.67
N ILE A 23 2.81 6.90 -4.84
CA ILE A 23 2.24 5.57 -5.00
C ILE A 23 3.08 4.81 -6.01
N THR A 24 3.73 3.76 -5.53
CA THR A 24 4.57 2.86 -6.31
C THR A 24 3.93 1.48 -6.40
N PHE A 25 4.28 0.75 -7.45
CA PHE A 25 3.81 -0.63 -7.66
C PHE A 25 5.04 -1.53 -7.78
N PRO A 26 5.71 -1.82 -6.65
CA PRO A 26 6.99 -2.55 -6.68
C PRO A 26 6.81 -4.00 -7.16
N ALA A 27 5.65 -4.60 -6.90
CA ALA A 27 5.32 -5.94 -7.37
C ALA A 27 3.84 -6.04 -7.76
N ARG A 28 3.49 -7.12 -8.46
CA ARG A 28 2.08 -7.41 -8.75
C ARG A 28 1.34 -7.63 -7.44
N SER A 29 0.17 -6.98 -7.29
CA SER A 29 -0.67 -7.06 -6.09
C SER A 29 -0.11 -6.41 -4.82
N ILE A 30 0.99 -5.65 -4.91
CA ILE A 30 1.54 -4.84 -3.83
C ILE A 30 1.49 -3.38 -4.23
N VAL A 31 0.96 -2.55 -3.32
CA VAL A 31 0.98 -1.10 -3.47
C VAL A 31 1.94 -0.53 -2.44
N GLY A 32 2.99 0.14 -2.92
CA GLY A 32 3.88 0.94 -2.09
C GLY A 32 3.31 2.33 -1.91
N LEU A 33 3.26 2.80 -0.67
CA LEU A 33 2.78 4.12 -0.30
C LEU A 33 3.87 4.86 0.44
N LEU A 34 4.34 5.96 -0.18
CA LEU A 34 5.20 6.91 0.48
C LEU A 34 4.31 7.91 1.23
N VAL A 35 4.46 7.97 2.54
CA VAL A 35 3.65 8.80 3.44
C VAL A 35 4.54 9.52 4.45
N HIS A 36 4.06 10.67 4.95
CA HIS A 36 4.77 11.36 6.02
C HIS A 36 4.79 10.51 7.29
N ALA A 37 5.94 10.46 7.98
CA ALA A 37 6.11 9.69 9.22
C ALA A 37 5.04 10.01 10.29
N GLN A 38 4.66 11.28 10.44
CA GLN A 38 3.62 11.71 11.39
C GLN A 38 2.22 11.15 11.07
N TYR A 39 1.97 10.74 9.83
CA TYR A 39 0.70 10.17 9.40
C TYR A 39 0.70 8.63 9.45
N ASN A 40 1.87 8.01 9.64
CA ASN A 40 2.03 6.56 9.60
C ASN A 40 1.14 5.83 10.62
N ASP A 41 1.09 6.30 11.87
CA ASP A 41 0.28 5.68 12.92
C ASP A 41 -1.22 5.75 12.59
N THR A 42 -1.68 6.92 12.13
CA THR A 42 -3.10 7.11 11.78
C THR A 42 -3.51 6.28 10.58
N LEU A 43 -2.61 6.11 9.61
CA LEU A 43 -2.87 5.38 8.39
C LEU A 43 -2.81 3.87 8.66
N THR A 44 -1.86 3.41 9.46
CA THR A 44 -1.79 2.03 9.96
C THR A 44 -3.07 1.67 10.70
N ALA A 45 -3.54 2.51 11.62
CA ALA A 45 -4.79 2.28 12.35
C ALA A 45 -6.02 2.16 11.41
N LYS A 46 -6.11 3.05 10.40
CA LYS A 46 -7.21 3.00 9.40
C LYS A 46 -7.17 1.73 8.57
N LEU A 47 -5.98 1.29 8.15
CA LEU A 47 -5.82 0.08 7.34
C LEU A 47 -6.04 -1.20 8.14
N THR A 48 -5.58 -1.26 9.39
CA THR A 48 -5.88 -2.37 10.31
C THR A 48 -7.40 -2.48 10.52
N LYS A 49 -8.09 -1.35 10.69
CA LYS A 49 -9.56 -1.32 10.77
C LYS A 49 -10.23 -1.83 9.49
N ALA A 50 -9.64 -1.53 8.33
CA ALA A 50 -10.10 -2.04 7.03
C ALA A 50 -9.70 -3.51 6.75
N LYS A 51 -9.02 -4.18 7.68
CA LYS A 51 -8.48 -5.55 7.53
C LYS A 51 -7.54 -5.69 6.33
N ILE A 52 -6.84 -4.61 5.99
CA ILE A 52 -5.83 -4.61 4.93
C ILE A 52 -4.50 -5.02 5.57
N PRO A 53 -3.91 -6.15 5.18
CA PRO A 53 -2.60 -6.55 5.67
C PRO A 53 -1.52 -5.57 5.20
N ILE A 54 -0.76 -5.09 6.17
CA ILE A 54 0.38 -4.19 5.97
C ILE A 54 1.64 -5.04 6.04
N HIS A 55 2.50 -4.92 5.03
CA HIS A 55 3.84 -5.49 5.07
C HIS A 55 4.81 -4.35 5.34
N GLN A 56 5.53 -4.41 6.46
CA GLN A 56 6.58 -3.43 6.78
C GLN A 56 7.95 -3.92 6.29
N ASP A 57 8.18 -5.23 6.29
CA ASP A 57 9.46 -5.86 5.92
C ASP A 57 9.47 -6.38 4.46
N PHE A 58 9.02 -5.56 3.51
CA PHE A 58 9.06 -5.97 2.09
C PHE A 58 10.43 -5.66 1.49
N GLU A 59 11.17 -6.72 1.15
CA GLU A 59 12.41 -6.61 0.39
C GLU A 59 12.08 -6.64 -1.13
N PRO A 60 12.24 -5.53 -1.87
CA PRO A 60 11.91 -5.46 -3.29
C PRO A 60 12.83 -6.32 -4.17
N ARG A 61 13.94 -6.81 -3.62
CA ARG A 61 14.92 -7.66 -4.29
C ARG A 61 14.70 -9.14 -4.05
N ASP A 62 13.69 -9.52 -3.26
CA ASP A 62 13.42 -10.92 -2.98
C ASP A 62 12.90 -11.63 -4.25
N PRO A 63 13.59 -12.68 -4.73
CA PRO A 63 13.16 -13.44 -5.90
C PRO A 63 11.77 -14.07 -5.76
N ALA A 64 11.27 -14.29 -4.53
CA ALA A 64 9.91 -14.78 -4.29
C ALA A 64 8.83 -13.78 -4.77
N HIS A 65 9.09 -12.48 -4.68
CA HIS A 65 8.17 -11.42 -5.12
C HIS A 65 8.18 -11.19 -6.64
N LEU A 66 9.22 -11.65 -7.33
CA LEU A 66 9.38 -11.52 -8.78
C LEU A 66 8.63 -12.62 -9.56
N ALA A 67 8.27 -13.74 -8.91
CA ALA A 67 8.00 -14.99 -9.62
C ALA A 67 6.53 -15.49 -9.71
N CYS A 68 5.55 -14.99 -8.94
CA CYS A 68 4.27 -15.73 -8.80
C CYS A 68 3.00 -15.08 -9.41
N ARG A 69 2.17 -15.98 -10.00
CA ARG A 69 1.06 -15.75 -10.95
C ARG A 69 -0.36 -15.78 -10.34
N ILE A 70 -0.55 -15.96 -9.02
CA ILE A 70 -1.87 -16.37 -8.51
C ILE A 70 -2.18 -15.83 -7.09
N TYR A 71 -2.49 -14.54 -6.89
CA TYR A 71 -3.19 -14.10 -5.65
C TYR A 71 -4.08 -12.87 -5.86
N PRO A 72 -5.27 -12.82 -5.22
CA PRO A 72 -6.11 -11.63 -5.18
C PRO A 72 -5.45 -10.53 -4.33
N ILE A 73 -5.53 -9.30 -4.85
CA ILE A 73 -4.82 -8.09 -4.38
C ILE A 73 -5.20 -7.76 -2.93
N LYS A 74 -4.23 -7.78 -2.00
CA LYS A 74 -4.48 -7.45 -0.58
C LYS A 74 -3.37 -6.69 0.16
N TYR A 75 -2.25 -6.31 -0.43
CA TYR A 75 -1.06 -5.97 0.38
C TYR A 75 -0.55 -4.54 0.15
N LEU A 76 -0.26 -3.85 1.26
CA LEU A 76 0.15 -2.45 1.30
C LEU A 76 1.48 -2.32 2.04
N LEU A 77 2.45 -1.62 1.44
CA LEU A 77 3.81 -1.42 1.96
C LEU A 77 4.06 0.06 2.24
N PHE A 78 4.68 0.35 3.38
CA PHE A 78 5.24 1.66 3.70
C PHE A 78 6.74 1.65 3.44
N VAL A 79 7.20 2.54 2.56
CA VAL A 79 8.62 2.79 2.26
C VAL A 79 8.97 4.18 2.75
#